data_AF-A0AAN1H7C1-F1
#
_entry.id   AF-A0AAN1H7C1-F1
#
_cell.length_a   1.000
_cell.length_b   1.000
_cell.length_c   1.000
_cell.angle_alpha   90.00
_cell.angle_beta   90.00
_cell.angle_gamma   90.00
#
_symmetry.space_group_name_H-M   'P 1'
#
loop_
_entity.id
_entity.type
_entity.pdbx_description
1 polymer ?
#
loop_
_entity_poly.entity_id
_entity_poly.type
_entity_poly.pdbx_seq_one_letter_code
_entity_poly.pdbx_strand_id
1 'polypeptide(L)'
;MTMALFPCLPGTTLEAVNTVGAWLAQDDYQDNQPVDLVILAGNAVVPAIDAACKNAAEQGVPLIISGGIGHSTTFLYAAIAKHPRYNRIPTTGRAEAAILADIAREFWNIPAEHLHVEDQSTNCGENARFSRALMKQSGLNAARVLVVQDPTMQRRTMATFARVCRDEAAAPAWVSHPGLTPVLQNSDDGLVFSGPAEGLWPVERYLSLVLGEFPRLRDDINGYGPAGRDFIAHVDIPADVDAAWQILRNDVILTDALVSRSLL
;
A
#
# COMPACT_ATOMS: atom_id res chain seq x y z
N MET A 1 7.55 20.58 19.39
CA MET A 1 7.44 19.42 20.31
C MET A 1 8.35 18.36 19.77
N THR A 2 9.38 17.96 20.51
CA THR A 2 10.16 16.75 20.23
C THR A 2 9.17 15.60 20.18
N MET A 3 8.96 14.99 19.01
CA MET A 3 8.19 13.74 18.94
C MET A 3 8.95 12.74 19.80
N ALA A 4 8.34 12.30 20.90
CA ALA A 4 8.94 11.29 21.75
C ALA A 4 9.15 10.03 20.90
N LEU A 5 10.41 9.61 20.78
CA LEU A 5 10.83 8.42 20.05
C LEU A 5 9.96 7.23 20.43
N PHE A 6 9.64 6.37 19.46
CA PHE A 6 8.87 5.17 19.73
C PHE A 6 9.72 4.20 20.55
N PRO A 7 9.23 3.65 21.68
CA PRO A 7 10.05 2.80 22.53
C PRO A 7 10.50 1.54 21.79
N CYS A 8 11.67 1.01 22.15
CA CYS A 8 12.09 -0.31 21.69
C CYS A 8 11.04 -1.37 22.05
N LEU A 9 10.88 -2.36 21.19
CA LEU A 9 9.98 -3.48 21.41
C LEU A 9 10.73 -4.69 21.97
N PRO A 10 10.07 -5.54 22.77
CA PRO A 10 10.59 -6.88 23.07
C PRO A 10 10.93 -7.64 21.78
N GLY A 11 11.96 -8.49 21.81
CA GLY A 11 12.43 -9.21 20.62
C GLY A 11 11.33 -10.04 19.93
N THR A 12 10.46 -10.68 20.71
CA THR A 12 9.30 -11.44 20.20
C THR A 12 8.28 -10.56 19.48
N THR A 13 8.06 -9.34 19.98
CA THR A 13 7.11 -8.39 19.39
C THR A 13 7.68 -7.74 18.13
N LEU A 14 8.99 -7.48 18.13
CA LEU A 14 9.72 -7.02 16.94
C LEU A 14 9.69 -8.06 15.81
N GLU A 15 9.94 -9.33 16.13
CA GLU A 15 9.85 -10.43 15.17
C GLU A 15 8.41 -10.59 14.66
N ALA A 16 7.42 -10.50 15.55
CA ALA A 16 6.02 -10.59 15.19
C ALA A 16 5.58 -9.48 14.22
N VAL A 17 5.99 -8.23 14.44
CA VAL A 17 5.61 -7.13 13.52
C VAL A 17 6.26 -7.31 12.15
N ASN A 18 7.51 -7.75 12.11
CA ASN A 18 8.20 -8.02 10.84
C ASN A 18 7.56 -9.21 10.10
N THR A 19 7.09 -10.23 10.83
CA THR A 19 6.35 -11.37 10.26
C THR A 19 5.03 -10.93 9.62
N VAL A 20 4.20 -10.19 10.36
CA VAL A 20 2.91 -9.69 9.83
C VAL A 20 3.14 -8.67 8.71
N GLY A 21 4.12 -7.78 8.87
CA GLY A 21 4.48 -6.76 7.89
C GLY A 21 4.92 -7.36 6.55
N ALA A 22 5.80 -8.37 6.58
CA ALA A 22 6.22 -9.10 5.39
C ALA A 22 5.06 -9.84 4.72
N TRP A 23 4.18 -10.45 5.51
CA TRP A 23 2.99 -11.10 4.97
C TRP A 23 2.04 -10.10 4.30
N LEU A 24 1.77 -8.94 4.91
CA LEU A 24 0.91 -7.90 4.34
C LEU A 24 1.48 -7.32 3.04
N ALA A 25 2.80 -7.12 2.99
CA ALA A 25 3.51 -6.56 1.84
C ALA A 25 3.31 -7.39 0.57
N GLN A 26 3.24 -8.72 0.67
CA GLN A 26 3.02 -9.64 -0.46
C GLN A 26 3.75 -9.18 -1.74
N ASP A 27 5.06 -9.40 -1.82
CA ASP A 27 5.82 -9.10 -3.03
C ASP A 27 5.99 -10.38 -3.86
N ASP A 28 5.19 -10.49 -4.92
CA ASP A 28 5.18 -11.64 -5.83
C ASP A 28 6.02 -11.37 -7.09
N TYR A 29 6.51 -10.14 -7.23
CA TYR A 29 7.21 -9.68 -8.42
C TYR A 29 8.68 -10.04 -8.38
N GLN A 30 9.14 -10.66 -9.46
CA GLN A 30 10.55 -10.92 -9.68
C GLN A 30 11.14 -9.78 -10.49
N ASP A 31 12.33 -9.32 -10.11
CA ASP A 31 13.01 -8.21 -10.79
C ASP A 31 13.07 -8.42 -12.30
N ASN A 32 12.70 -7.37 -13.04
CA ASN A 32 12.65 -7.33 -14.52
C ASN A 32 11.67 -8.33 -15.16
N GLN A 33 10.74 -8.90 -14.40
CA GLN A 33 9.70 -9.71 -15.01
C GLN A 33 8.78 -8.81 -15.86
N PRO A 34 8.54 -9.14 -17.14
CA PRO A 34 7.74 -8.29 -18.01
C PRO A 34 6.31 -8.17 -17.48
N VAL A 35 5.76 -6.96 -17.57
CA VAL A 35 4.35 -6.63 -17.31
C VAL A 35 3.83 -5.79 -18.47
N ASP A 36 2.52 -5.79 -18.71
CA ASP A 36 1.91 -5.04 -19.81
C ASP A 36 1.32 -3.70 -19.35
N LEU A 37 1.14 -3.54 -18.04
CA LEU A 37 0.49 -2.40 -17.40
C LEU A 37 0.88 -2.34 -15.92
N VAL A 38 1.05 -1.13 -15.40
CA VAL A 38 1.18 -0.88 -13.96
C VAL A 38 -0.06 -0.15 -13.46
N ILE A 39 -0.57 -0.55 -12.29
CA ILE A 39 -1.58 0.17 -11.52
C ILE A 39 -0.94 0.64 -10.23
N LEU A 40 -0.91 1.95 -10.00
CA LEU A 40 -0.59 2.58 -8.72
C LEU A 40 -1.90 2.94 -8.01
N ALA A 41 -2.20 2.23 -6.93
CA ALA A 41 -3.30 2.58 -6.05
C ALA A 41 -2.86 3.71 -5.09
N GLY A 42 -3.74 4.68 -4.86
CA GLY A 42 -3.47 5.88 -4.08
C GLY A 42 -2.96 5.57 -2.67
N ASN A 43 -1.78 6.12 -2.35
CA ASN A 43 -1.11 6.02 -1.05
C ASN A 43 -0.10 7.14 -0.85
N ALA A 44 0.56 7.14 0.32
CA ALA A 44 1.50 8.17 0.76
C ALA A 44 2.96 7.68 0.86
N VAL A 45 3.25 6.46 0.39
CA VAL A 45 4.55 5.78 0.58
C VAL A 45 5.42 6.05 -0.63
N VAL A 46 6.36 6.99 -0.49
CA VAL A 46 7.15 7.46 -1.64
C VAL A 46 7.91 6.32 -2.33
N PRO A 47 8.56 5.38 -1.61
CA PRO A 47 9.21 4.24 -2.26
C PRO A 47 8.26 3.35 -3.09
N ALA A 48 7.00 3.18 -2.67
CA ALA A 48 6.00 2.44 -3.45
C ALA A 48 5.57 3.22 -4.71
N ILE A 49 5.35 4.54 -4.57
CA ILE A 49 5.03 5.44 -5.69
C ILE A 49 6.16 5.41 -6.73
N ASP A 50 7.41 5.49 -6.27
CA ASP A 50 8.60 5.43 -7.10
C ASP A 50 8.76 4.06 -7.78
N ALA A 51 8.47 2.95 -7.07
CA ALA A 51 8.50 1.62 -7.68
C ALA A 51 7.49 1.47 -8.83
N ALA A 52 6.28 2.00 -8.68
CA ALA A 52 5.29 1.99 -9.76
C ALA A 52 5.77 2.80 -10.98
N CYS A 53 6.23 4.03 -10.74
CA CYS A 53 6.69 4.91 -11.82
C CYS A 53 7.94 4.35 -12.50
N LYS A 54 8.88 3.78 -11.74
CA LYS A 54 10.07 3.12 -12.26
C LYS A 54 9.72 1.97 -13.19
N ASN A 55 8.87 1.04 -12.74
CA ASN A 55 8.49 -0.13 -13.54
C ASN A 55 7.78 0.30 -14.84
N ALA A 56 6.87 1.29 -14.77
CA ALA A 56 6.20 1.79 -15.96
C ALA A 56 7.17 2.47 -16.94
N ALA A 57 8.08 3.31 -16.43
CA ALA A 57 9.03 4.05 -17.25
C ALA A 57 10.09 3.15 -17.89
N GLU A 58 10.70 2.24 -17.12
CA GLU A 58 11.77 1.35 -17.61
C GLU A 58 11.24 0.31 -18.61
N GLN A 59 10.01 -0.19 -18.43
CA GLN A 59 9.39 -1.14 -19.36
C GLN A 59 8.64 -0.46 -20.51
N GLY A 60 8.43 0.86 -20.44
CA GLY A 60 7.71 1.62 -21.47
C GLY A 60 6.23 1.24 -21.58
N VAL A 61 5.60 0.87 -20.47
CA VAL A 61 4.20 0.42 -20.43
C VAL A 61 3.27 1.46 -19.82
N PRO A 62 1.95 1.38 -20.08
CA PRO A 62 1.01 2.32 -19.47
C PRO A 62 1.00 2.21 -17.93
N LEU A 63 0.70 3.34 -17.30
CA LEU A 63 0.50 3.49 -15.86
C LEU A 63 -0.90 4.02 -15.60
N ILE A 64 -1.72 3.21 -14.94
CA ILE A 64 -2.97 3.67 -14.32
C ILE A 64 -2.64 4.14 -12.90
N ILE A 65 -3.09 5.34 -12.54
CA ILE A 65 -3.04 5.86 -11.19
C ILE A 65 -4.48 6.02 -10.70
N SER A 66 -4.84 5.34 -9.61
CA SER A 66 -6.21 5.31 -9.09
C SER A 66 -6.26 5.75 -7.64
N GLY A 67 -6.95 6.88 -7.39
CA GLY A 67 -7.05 7.51 -6.09
C GLY A 67 -7.74 8.88 -6.17
N GLY A 68 -8.94 8.99 -5.60
CA GLY A 68 -9.63 10.26 -5.39
C GLY A 68 -9.24 10.92 -4.07
N ILE A 69 -10.26 11.22 -3.24
CA ILE A 69 -10.08 11.76 -1.88
C ILE A 69 -10.58 10.73 -0.87
N GLY A 70 -9.71 10.31 0.04
CA GLY A 70 -9.99 9.31 1.04
C GLY A 70 -9.09 9.42 2.28
N HIS A 71 -9.00 8.33 3.04
CA HIS A 71 -8.32 8.29 4.33
C HIS A 71 -6.80 8.53 4.25
N SER A 72 -6.18 8.27 3.09
CA SER A 72 -4.74 8.41 2.88
C SER A 72 -4.33 9.78 2.34
N THR A 73 -5.29 10.60 1.91
CA THR A 73 -5.02 11.79 1.11
C THR A 73 -4.19 12.83 1.86
N THR A 74 -4.53 13.11 3.12
CA THR A 74 -3.77 14.06 3.95
C THR A 74 -2.36 13.55 4.30
N PHE A 75 -2.18 12.22 4.39
CA PHE A 75 -0.86 11.63 4.56
C PHE A 75 0.00 11.81 3.31
N LEU A 76 -0.59 11.65 2.11
CA LEU A 76 0.10 11.92 0.85
C LEU A 76 0.51 13.40 0.78
N TYR A 77 -0.38 14.32 1.12
CA TYR A 77 -0.05 15.76 1.14
C TYR A 77 1.18 16.04 2.02
N ALA A 78 1.20 15.46 3.22
CA ALA A 78 2.30 15.63 4.17
C ALA A 78 3.60 14.98 3.68
N ALA A 79 3.53 13.80 3.07
CA ALA A 79 4.69 13.10 2.51
C ALA A 79 5.32 13.91 1.38
N ILE A 80 4.50 14.37 0.42
CA ILE A 80 4.99 15.17 -0.72
C ILE A 80 5.57 16.51 -0.27
N ALA A 81 4.90 17.22 0.64
CA ALA A 81 5.38 18.50 1.16
C ALA A 81 6.76 18.41 1.85
N LYS A 82 7.06 17.26 2.49
CA LYS A 82 8.35 17.01 3.17
C LYS A 82 9.42 16.45 2.24
N HIS A 83 9.04 15.87 1.10
CA HIS A 83 9.97 15.15 0.23
C HIS A 83 10.93 16.14 -0.48
N PRO A 84 12.25 15.95 -0.45
CA PRO A 84 13.21 16.91 -1.01
C PRO A 84 13.06 17.10 -2.52
N ARG A 85 12.58 16.07 -3.22
CA ARG A 85 12.36 16.10 -4.68
C ARG A 85 10.95 16.56 -5.05
N TYR A 86 9.92 16.14 -4.31
CA TYR A 86 8.51 16.29 -4.71
C TYR A 86 7.79 17.47 -4.05
N ASN A 87 8.42 18.17 -3.10
CA ASN A 87 7.83 19.32 -2.39
C ASN A 87 7.32 20.48 -3.26
N ARG A 88 7.70 20.52 -4.55
CA ARG A 88 7.19 21.50 -5.52
C ARG A 88 5.82 21.16 -6.11
N ILE A 89 5.34 19.93 -5.95
CA ILE A 89 4.02 19.53 -6.47
C ILE A 89 2.93 20.12 -5.56
N PRO A 90 1.92 20.83 -6.11
CA PRO A 90 0.77 21.30 -5.34
C PRO A 90 -0.05 20.13 -4.80
N THR A 91 -0.48 20.19 -3.55
CA THR A 91 -1.20 19.06 -2.90
C THR A 91 -2.62 19.42 -2.45
N THR A 92 -2.77 20.42 -1.57
CA THR A 92 -4.05 20.73 -0.89
C THR A 92 -5.24 20.83 -1.84
N GLY A 93 -6.28 20.04 -1.57
CA GLY A 93 -7.56 20.06 -2.29
C GLY A 93 -7.57 19.23 -3.58
N ARG A 94 -6.49 18.52 -3.91
CA ARG A 94 -6.39 17.67 -5.10
C ARG A 94 -6.58 16.20 -4.76
N ALA A 95 -7.16 15.45 -5.69
CA ALA A 95 -7.19 14.00 -5.62
C ALA A 95 -5.76 13.41 -5.58
N GLU A 96 -5.63 12.25 -4.94
CA GLU A 96 -4.35 11.51 -4.84
C GLU A 96 -3.77 11.24 -6.23
N ALA A 97 -4.58 10.74 -7.15
CA ALA A 97 -4.14 10.38 -8.50
C ALA A 97 -3.63 11.59 -9.29
N ALA A 98 -4.18 12.79 -9.08
CA ALA A 98 -3.70 14.01 -9.72
C ALA A 98 -2.31 14.41 -9.23
N ILE A 99 -2.02 14.26 -7.94
CA ILE A 99 -0.70 14.53 -7.35
C ILE A 99 0.32 13.51 -7.85
N LEU A 100 -0.05 12.23 -7.81
CA LEU A 100 0.81 11.13 -8.24
C LEU A 100 1.09 11.17 -9.76
N ALA A 101 0.13 11.64 -10.56
CA ALA A 101 0.33 11.88 -11.99
C ALA A 101 1.37 12.98 -12.27
N ASP A 102 1.44 14.02 -11.45
CA ASP A 102 2.52 15.02 -11.56
C ASP A 102 3.88 14.43 -11.22
N ILE A 103 3.96 13.50 -10.24
CA ILE A 103 5.19 12.77 -9.94
C ILE A 103 5.63 11.94 -11.17
N ALA A 104 4.72 11.12 -11.70
CA ALA A 104 4.96 10.28 -12.87
C ALA A 104 5.45 11.08 -14.08
N ARG A 105 4.80 12.22 -14.36
CA ARG A 105 5.10 13.08 -15.51
C ARG A 105 6.36 13.91 -15.33
N GLU A 106 6.50 14.65 -14.23
CA GLU A 106 7.56 15.64 -14.05
C GLU A 106 8.90 15.04 -13.57
N PHE A 107 8.86 13.86 -12.96
CA PHE A 107 10.04 13.27 -12.31
C PHE A 107 10.43 11.92 -12.88
N TRP A 108 9.47 11.18 -13.46
CA TRP A 108 9.74 9.89 -14.11
C TRP A 108 9.63 9.96 -15.63
N ASN A 109 9.26 11.12 -16.19
CA ASN A 109 9.13 11.37 -17.62
C ASN A 109 8.20 10.38 -18.33
N ILE A 110 7.18 9.87 -17.63
CA ILE A 110 6.17 8.99 -18.24
C ILE A 110 5.36 9.82 -19.25
N PRO A 111 5.29 9.41 -20.54
CA PRO A 111 4.54 10.14 -21.56
C PRO A 111 3.05 10.22 -21.24
N ALA A 112 2.40 11.30 -21.67
CA ALA A 112 0.99 11.55 -21.37
C ALA A 112 0.07 10.46 -21.96
N GLU A 113 0.44 9.90 -23.12
CA GLU A 113 -0.23 8.78 -23.78
C GLU A 113 -0.16 7.46 -23.00
N HIS A 114 0.78 7.33 -22.06
CA HIS A 114 0.92 6.17 -21.18
C HIS A 114 0.31 6.41 -19.80
N LEU A 115 -0.09 7.64 -19.46
CA LEU A 115 -0.56 8.00 -18.13
C LEU A 115 -2.08 8.10 -18.07
N HIS A 116 -2.70 7.18 -17.35
CA HIS A 116 -4.15 7.08 -17.20
C HIS A 116 -4.56 7.39 -15.76
N VAL A 117 -5.37 8.43 -15.56
CA VAL A 117 -5.72 8.94 -14.23
C VAL A 117 -7.16 8.61 -13.89
N GLU A 118 -7.37 8.02 -12.72
CA GLU A 118 -8.67 7.77 -12.09
C GLU A 118 -8.70 8.47 -10.74
N ASP A 119 -9.45 9.56 -10.63
CA ASP A 119 -9.40 10.51 -9.50
C ASP A 119 -10.71 10.59 -8.69
N GLN A 120 -11.58 9.59 -8.81
CA GLN A 120 -12.90 9.55 -8.18
C GLN A 120 -13.02 8.55 -7.03
N SER A 121 -12.14 7.54 -6.98
CA SER A 121 -12.17 6.51 -5.93
C SER A 121 -11.97 7.07 -4.51
N THR A 122 -12.71 6.55 -3.55
CA THR A 122 -12.65 6.97 -2.13
C THR A 122 -12.11 5.88 -1.20
N ASN A 123 -11.96 4.66 -1.71
CA ASN A 123 -11.53 3.49 -0.95
C ASN A 123 -10.91 2.40 -1.85
N CYS A 124 -10.30 1.39 -1.22
CA CYS A 124 -9.61 0.29 -1.91
C CYS A 124 -10.51 -0.50 -2.87
N GLY A 125 -11.79 -0.70 -2.53
CA GLY A 125 -12.76 -1.38 -3.40
C GLY A 125 -12.99 -0.61 -4.69
N GLU A 126 -13.17 0.70 -4.57
CA GLU A 126 -13.31 1.60 -5.71
C GLU A 126 -12.03 1.69 -6.54
N ASN A 127 -10.85 1.72 -5.91
CA ASN A 127 -9.58 1.72 -6.64
C ASN A 127 -9.51 0.53 -7.62
N ALA A 128 -9.81 -0.68 -7.13
CA ALA A 128 -9.80 -1.88 -7.96
C ALA A 128 -10.87 -1.84 -9.06
N ARG A 129 -12.11 -1.48 -8.70
CA ARG A 129 -13.24 -1.43 -9.64
C ARG A 129 -13.04 -0.40 -10.74
N PHE A 130 -12.63 0.82 -10.38
CA PHE A 130 -12.44 1.92 -11.32
C PHE A 130 -11.19 1.74 -12.17
N SER A 131 -10.09 1.22 -11.61
CA SER A 131 -8.93 0.82 -12.42
C SER A 131 -9.32 -0.21 -13.48
N ARG A 132 -10.07 -1.25 -13.12
CA ARG A 132 -10.53 -2.25 -14.09
C ARG A 132 -11.48 -1.68 -15.14
N ALA A 133 -12.38 -0.77 -14.74
CA ALA A 133 -13.26 -0.08 -15.68
C ALA A 133 -12.46 0.80 -16.67
N LEU A 134 -11.46 1.53 -16.18
CA LEU A 134 -10.59 2.38 -16.99
C LEU A 134 -9.77 1.55 -17.99
N MET A 135 -9.24 0.39 -17.58
CA MET A 135 -8.58 -0.53 -18.51
C MET A 135 -9.48 -0.88 -19.70
N LYS A 136 -10.75 -1.23 -19.44
CA LYS A 136 -11.71 -1.59 -20.50
C LYS A 136 -12.07 -0.39 -21.38
N GLN A 137 -12.32 0.76 -20.77
CA GLN A 137 -12.69 1.98 -21.49
C GLN A 137 -11.55 2.48 -22.41
N SER A 138 -10.31 2.37 -21.95
CA SER A 138 -9.13 2.78 -22.71
C SER A 138 -8.59 1.70 -23.66
N GLY A 139 -9.23 0.53 -23.74
CA GLY A 139 -8.78 -0.57 -24.61
C GLY A 139 -7.42 -1.17 -24.21
N LEU A 140 -7.05 -1.05 -22.94
CA LEU A 140 -5.80 -1.57 -22.39
C LEU A 140 -5.92 -3.09 -22.16
N ASN A 141 -5.62 -3.85 -23.20
CA ASN A 141 -5.65 -5.31 -23.19
C ASN A 141 -4.35 -5.88 -22.60
N ALA A 142 -4.15 -5.67 -21.30
CA ALA A 142 -3.02 -6.24 -20.55
C ALA A 142 -3.30 -7.71 -20.19
N ALA A 143 -2.33 -8.60 -20.40
CA ALA A 143 -2.39 -9.98 -19.92
C ALA A 143 -1.80 -10.10 -18.51
N ARG A 144 -0.84 -9.23 -18.15
CA ARG A 144 -0.15 -9.24 -16.87
C ARG A 144 -0.04 -7.81 -16.32
N VAL A 145 -0.66 -7.57 -15.16
CA VAL A 145 -0.80 -6.24 -14.57
C VAL A 145 -0.10 -6.20 -13.22
N LEU A 146 0.87 -5.30 -13.08
CA LEU A 146 1.53 -5.00 -11.82
C LEU A 146 0.63 -4.10 -10.97
N VAL A 147 0.32 -4.50 -9.75
CA VAL A 147 -0.44 -3.70 -8.80
C VAL A 147 0.51 -3.25 -7.70
N VAL A 148 0.62 -1.93 -7.53
CA VAL A 148 1.49 -1.29 -6.56
C VAL A 148 0.63 -0.48 -5.58
N GLN A 149 0.84 -0.73 -4.30
CA GLN A 149 0.15 -0.10 -3.19
C GLN A 149 1.10 0.06 -2.00
N ASP A 150 0.69 0.85 -1.02
CA ASP A 150 1.22 0.82 0.35
C ASP A 150 1.43 -0.64 0.83
N PRO A 151 2.65 -1.03 1.25
CA PRO A 151 2.95 -2.39 1.69
C PRO A 151 1.99 -2.94 2.75
N THR A 152 1.47 -2.11 3.66
CA THR A 152 0.54 -2.57 4.70
C THR A 152 -0.82 -2.98 4.13
N MET A 153 -1.20 -2.42 2.97
CA MET A 153 -2.51 -2.62 2.33
C MET A 153 -2.42 -3.47 1.05
N GLN A 154 -1.21 -3.91 0.66
CA GLN A 154 -0.97 -4.59 -0.60
C GLN A 154 -1.77 -5.89 -0.71
N ARG A 155 -1.65 -6.81 0.26
CA ARG A 155 -2.41 -8.07 0.27
C ARG A 155 -3.93 -7.85 0.17
N ARG A 156 -4.48 -6.89 0.93
CA ARG A 156 -5.91 -6.56 0.84
C ARG A 156 -6.29 -6.03 -0.54
N THR A 157 -5.43 -5.24 -1.16
CA THR A 157 -5.65 -4.71 -2.51
C THR A 157 -5.67 -5.84 -3.54
N MET A 158 -4.73 -6.79 -3.45
CA MET A 158 -4.71 -7.97 -4.31
C MET A 158 -5.98 -8.82 -4.15
N ALA A 159 -6.40 -9.09 -2.90
CA ALA A 159 -7.65 -9.81 -2.63
C ALA A 159 -8.90 -9.05 -3.12
N THR A 160 -8.84 -7.71 -3.15
CA THR A 160 -9.90 -6.86 -3.71
C THR A 160 -9.98 -7.00 -5.24
N PHE A 161 -8.83 -6.94 -5.95
CA PHE A 161 -8.80 -7.15 -7.40
C PHE A 161 -9.33 -8.53 -7.77
N ALA A 162 -8.91 -9.58 -7.05
CA ALA A 162 -9.42 -10.94 -7.24
C ALA A 162 -10.95 -11.00 -7.07
N ARG A 163 -11.50 -10.35 -6.03
CA ARG A 163 -12.94 -10.31 -5.77
C ARG A 163 -13.73 -9.58 -6.84
N VAL A 164 -13.27 -8.41 -7.25
CA VAL A 164 -13.92 -7.54 -8.24
C VAL A 164 -13.92 -8.21 -9.61
N CYS A 165 -12.86 -8.94 -9.95
CA CYS A 165 -12.67 -9.53 -11.27
C CYS A 165 -13.07 -11.02 -11.35
N ARG A 166 -13.61 -11.62 -10.28
CA ARG A 166 -13.87 -13.08 -10.20
C ARG A 166 -14.82 -13.61 -11.29
N ASP A 167 -15.77 -12.78 -11.73
CA ASP A 167 -16.82 -13.16 -12.70
C ASP A 167 -16.42 -12.77 -14.14
N GLU A 168 -15.18 -12.32 -14.35
CA GLU A 168 -14.69 -11.92 -15.67
C GLU A 168 -14.05 -13.09 -16.42
N ALA A 169 -14.53 -13.37 -17.63
CA ALA A 169 -14.03 -14.47 -18.46
C ALA A 169 -12.55 -14.33 -18.88
N ALA A 170 -12.01 -13.10 -18.88
CA ALA A 170 -10.64 -12.79 -19.28
C ALA A 170 -10.04 -11.72 -18.35
N ALA A 171 -9.88 -12.07 -17.07
CA ALA A 171 -9.10 -11.26 -16.13
C ALA A 171 -7.59 -11.41 -16.41
N PRO A 172 -6.79 -10.33 -16.31
CA PRO A 172 -5.34 -10.42 -16.40
C PRO A 172 -4.77 -11.19 -15.21
N ALA A 173 -3.53 -11.65 -15.36
CA ALA A 173 -2.70 -12.05 -14.23
C ALA A 173 -2.34 -10.82 -13.40
N TRP A 174 -2.91 -10.71 -12.21
CA TRP A 174 -2.57 -9.68 -11.22
C TRP A 174 -1.27 -10.06 -10.51
N VAL A 175 -0.32 -9.13 -10.48
CA VAL A 175 1.01 -9.32 -9.89
C VAL A 175 1.19 -8.30 -8.79
N SER A 176 1.53 -8.75 -7.60
CA SER A 176 1.73 -7.86 -6.46
C SER A 176 3.17 -7.35 -6.41
N HIS A 177 3.35 -6.04 -6.26
CA HIS A 177 4.65 -5.44 -5.99
C HIS A 177 4.49 -4.14 -5.18
N PRO A 178 4.72 -4.14 -3.87
CA PRO A 178 4.62 -2.94 -3.04
C PRO A 178 5.82 -2.00 -3.18
N GLY A 179 6.88 -2.40 -3.90
CA GLY A 179 8.13 -1.64 -4.05
C GLY A 179 9.13 -1.81 -2.91
N LEU A 180 8.67 -2.21 -1.73
CA LEU A 180 9.50 -2.56 -0.58
C LEU A 180 8.76 -3.48 0.40
N THR A 181 9.53 -4.23 1.17
CA THR A 181 9.04 -4.92 2.37
C THR A 181 9.60 -4.21 3.60
N PRO A 182 8.78 -3.51 4.40
CA PRO A 182 9.26 -2.79 5.58
C PRO A 182 9.77 -3.76 6.65
N VAL A 183 10.91 -3.42 7.26
CA VAL A 183 11.49 -4.15 8.40
C VAL A 183 11.77 -3.14 9.50
N LEU A 184 11.31 -3.41 10.71
CA LEU A 184 11.63 -2.64 11.90
C LEU A 184 12.81 -3.26 12.64
N GLN A 185 13.58 -2.42 13.33
CA GLN A 185 14.66 -2.81 14.23
C GLN A 185 14.72 -1.88 15.44
N ASN A 186 15.17 -2.40 16.58
CA ASN A 186 15.51 -1.55 17.72
C ASN A 186 16.86 -0.87 17.46
N SER A 187 16.98 0.39 17.89
CA SER A 187 18.23 1.16 17.89
C SER A 187 18.42 1.87 19.23
N ASP A 188 19.55 2.56 19.40
CA ASP A 188 19.82 3.38 20.59
C ASP A 188 18.77 4.50 20.78
N ASP A 189 18.14 4.93 19.67
CA ASP A 189 17.11 5.97 19.62
C ASP A 189 15.67 5.40 19.54
N GLY A 190 15.47 4.15 19.97
CA GLY A 190 14.16 3.50 19.94
C GLY A 190 13.92 2.69 18.67
N LEU A 191 12.64 2.42 18.39
CA LEU A 191 12.21 1.60 17.26
C LEU A 191 12.27 2.41 15.95
N VAL A 192 12.93 1.85 14.94
CA VAL A 192 13.15 2.50 13.63
C VAL A 192 12.96 1.51 12.48
N PHE A 193 12.82 2.02 11.25
CA PHE A 193 12.94 1.17 10.06
C PHE A 193 14.40 0.79 9.82
N SER A 194 14.61 -0.44 9.37
CA SER A 194 15.90 -0.89 8.87
C SER A 194 16.11 -0.36 7.45
N GLY A 195 17.28 0.22 7.19
CA GLY A 195 17.61 0.81 5.89
C GLY A 195 17.07 2.24 5.69
N PRO A 196 16.98 2.71 4.42
CA PRO A 196 16.48 4.05 4.12
C PRO A 196 15.02 4.22 4.55
N ALA A 197 14.76 5.24 5.38
CA ALA A 197 13.41 5.54 5.90
C ALA A 197 12.74 6.75 5.22
N GLU A 198 13.40 7.35 4.22
CA GLU A 198 12.87 8.52 3.53
C GLU A 198 11.55 8.20 2.81
N GLY A 199 10.53 9.02 3.07
CA GLY A 199 9.21 8.84 2.45
C GLY A 199 8.40 7.66 3.00
N LEU A 200 8.86 7.01 4.07
CA LEU A 200 8.08 6.05 4.85
C LEU A 200 7.19 6.77 5.88
N TRP A 201 6.27 6.01 6.46
CA TRP A 201 5.45 6.49 7.57
C TRP A 201 6.31 6.72 8.82
N PRO A 202 5.84 7.56 9.77
CA PRO A 202 6.24 7.41 11.16
C PRO A 202 5.99 5.96 11.64
N VAL A 203 6.87 5.44 12.49
CA VAL A 203 6.83 4.04 12.96
C VAL A 203 5.48 3.71 13.61
N GLU A 204 4.95 4.62 14.41
CA GLU A 204 3.65 4.48 15.06
C GLU A 204 2.48 4.36 14.07
N ARG A 205 2.57 5.05 12.93
CA ARG A 205 1.55 4.97 11.87
C ARG A 205 1.63 3.63 11.15
N TYR A 206 2.83 3.15 10.85
CA TYR A 206 3.02 1.83 10.26
C TYR A 206 2.48 0.72 11.17
N LEU A 207 2.79 0.76 12.46
CA LEU A 207 2.27 -0.20 13.46
C LEU A 207 0.74 -0.19 13.54
N SER A 208 0.12 0.99 13.57
CA SER A 208 -1.34 1.16 13.55
C SER A 208 -1.96 0.55 12.28
N LEU A 209 -1.34 0.75 11.12
CA LEU A 209 -1.79 0.15 9.85
C LEU A 209 -1.68 -1.38 9.86
N VAL A 210 -0.53 -1.94 10.28
CA VAL A 210 -0.32 -3.39 10.38
C VAL A 210 -1.37 -4.04 11.28
N LEU A 211 -1.62 -3.48 12.47
CA LEU A 211 -2.63 -3.98 13.40
C LEU A 211 -4.05 -3.88 12.84
N GLY A 212 -4.36 -2.80 12.11
CA GLY A 212 -5.70 -2.54 11.57
C GLY A 212 -6.03 -3.34 10.31
N GLU A 213 -5.04 -3.75 9.53
CA GLU A 213 -5.23 -4.49 8.28
C GLU A 213 -5.53 -5.97 8.51
N PHE A 214 -4.89 -6.59 9.50
CA PHE A 214 -5.03 -8.02 9.73
C PHE A 214 -6.47 -8.47 10.06
N PRO A 215 -7.26 -7.80 10.94
CA PRO A 215 -8.67 -8.14 11.15
C PRO A 215 -9.53 -8.03 9.90
N ARG A 216 -9.21 -7.10 8.99
CA ARG A 216 -9.94 -6.94 7.72
C ARG A 216 -9.73 -8.13 6.80
N LEU A 217 -8.55 -8.74 6.85
CA LEU A 217 -8.17 -9.88 6.00
C LEU A 217 -8.71 -11.22 6.51
N ARG A 218 -9.14 -11.32 7.77
CA ARG A 218 -9.80 -12.52 8.28
C ARG A 218 -11.10 -12.78 7.51
N ASP A 219 -11.38 -14.04 7.24
CA ASP A 219 -12.66 -14.44 6.63
C ASP A 219 -13.62 -14.95 7.72
N ASP A 220 -14.08 -14.00 8.54
CA ASP A 220 -15.08 -14.22 9.57
C ASP A 220 -16.13 -13.09 9.53
N ILE A 221 -17.11 -13.13 10.42
CA ILE A 221 -18.23 -12.18 10.47
C ILE A 221 -17.81 -10.70 10.59
N ASN A 222 -16.61 -10.41 11.10
CA ASN A 222 -16.09 -9.05 11.24
C ASN A 222 -15.12 -8.65 10.11
N GLY A 223 -14.67 -9.63 9.33
CA GLY A 223 -13.71 -9.46 8.27
C GLY A 223 -14.30 -9.00 6.94
N TYR A 224 -13.43 -8.76 5.96
CA TYR A 224 -13.84 -8.28 4.63
C TYR A 224 -14.07 -9.42 3.64
N GLY A 225 -13.74 -10.66 4.00
CA GLY A 225 -13.96 -11.84 3.16
C GLY A 225 -15.44 -12.24 3.02
N PRO A 226 -15.73 -13.29 2.25
CA PRO A 226 -17.10 -13.78 1.98
C PRO A 226 -17.93 -14.13 3.22
N ALA A 227 -17.32 -14.56 4.33
CA ALA A 227 -18.01 -14.85 5.58
C ALA A 227 -18.39 -13.61 6.40
N GLY A 228 -17.89 -12.43 5.99
CA GLY A 228 -18.16 -11.14 6.62
C GLY A 228 -18.78 -10.16 5.63
N ARG A 229 -18.01 -9.14 5.21
CA ARG A 229 -18.49 -8.05 4.35
C ARG A 229 -18.48 -8.34 2.86
N ASP A 230 -17.83 -9.43 2.42
CA ASP A 230 -17.75 -9.87 1.02
C ASP A 230 -17.15 -8.82 0.05
N PHE A 231 -16.22 -8.02 0.58
CA PHE A 231 -15.49 -6.97 -0.14
C PHE A 231 -14.19 -7.47 -0.80
N ILE A 232 -13.59 -8.53 -0.25
CA ILE A 232 -12.39 -9.17 -0.78
C ILE A 232 -12.63 -10.67 -0.97
N ALA A 233 -11.75 -11.32 -1.74
CA ALA A 233 -11.74 -12.77 -1.85
C ALA A 233 -11.30 -13.38 -0.51
N HIS A 234 -11.59 -14.67 -0.32
CA HIS A 234 -11.03 -15.41 0.82
C HIS A 234 -9.50 -15.27 0.86
N VAL A 235 -8.95 -15.10 2.04
CA VAL A 235 -7.50 -15.01 2.28
C VAL A 235 -7.12 -16.07 3.30
N ASP A 236 -6.28 -17.02 2.87
CA ASP A 236 -5.65 -17.98 3.77
C ASP A 236 -4.62 -17.26 4.65
N ILE A 237 -4.77 -17.36 5.97
CA ILE A 237 -3.85 -16.79 6.95
C ILE A 237 -2.96 -17.90 7.51
N PRO A 238 -1.64 -17.87 7.25
CA PRO A 238 -0.70 -18.83 7.83
C PRO A 238 -0.71 -18.80 9.37
N ALA A 239 -0.52 -19.96 10.00
CA ALA A 239 -0.61 -20.10 11.46
C ALA A 239 0.43 -19.28 12.22
N ASP A 240 1.64 -19.16 11.66
CA ASP A 240 2.72 -18.31 12.19
C ASP A 240 2.38 -16.82 12.12
N VAL A 241 1.74 -16.36 11.03
CA VAL A 241 1.26 -14.97 10.90
C VAL A 241 0.13 -14.69 11.89
N ASP A 242 -0.81 -15.63 12.07
CA ASP A 242 -1.87 -15.46 13.08
C ASP A 242 -1.30 -15.40 14.50
N ALA A 243 -0.37 -16.30 14.83
CA ALA A 243 0.33 -16.29 16.11
C ALA A 243 1.11 -14.99 16.33
N ALA A 244 1.83 -14.51 15.31
CA ALA A 244 2.51 -13.22 15.35
C ALA A 244 1.53 -12.07 15.63
N TRP A 245 0.38 -12.03 14.95
CA TRP A 245 -0.62 -10.99 15.22
C TRP A 245 -1.20 -11.08 16.64
N GLN A 246 -1.40 -12.27 17.20
CA GLN A 246 -1.81 -12.41 18.61
C GLN A 246 -0.75 -11.85 19.58
N ILE A 247 0.54 -12.03 19.28
CA ILE A 247 1.63 -11.42 20.09
C ILE A 247 1.48 -9.90 20.05
N LEU A 248 1.33 -9.31 18.86
CA LEU A 248 1.19 -7.85 18.72
C LEU A 248 -0.02 -7.30 19.47
N ARG A 249 -1.17 -7.96 19.35
CA ARG A 249 -2.42 -7.50 20.00
C ARG A 249 -2.37 -7.55 21.53
N ASN A 250 -1.57 -8.45 22.09
CA ASN A 250 -1.49 -8.67 23.54
C ASN A 250 -0.25 -8.02 24.17
N ASP A 251 0.59 -7.34 23.38
CA ASP A 251 1.74 -6.62 23.89
C ASP A 251 1.31 -5.27 24.50
N VAL A 252 1.48 -5.14 25.82
CA VAL A 252 1.10 -3.95 26.59
C VAL A 252 1.98 -2.75 26.22
N ILE A 253 3.29 -2.95 25.95
CA ILE A 253 4.21 -1.86 25.59
C ILE A 253 3.79 -1.25 24.25
N LEU A 254 3.49 -2.10 23.27
CA LEU A 254 3.00 -1.68 21.97
C LEU A 254 1.65 -0.97 22.08
N THR A 255 0.71 -1.56 22.82
CA THR A 255 -0.64 -1.01 23.01
C THR A 255 -0.60 0.35 23.69
N ASP A 256 0.12 0.48 24.82
CA ASP A 256 0.25 1.72 25.57
C ASP A 256 0.92 2.81 24.72
N ALA A 257 1.97 2.46 23.96
CA ALA A 257 2.67 3.40 23.09
C ALA A 257 1.80 3.92 21.93
N LEU A 258 0.87 3.11 21.42
CA LEU A 258 -0.06 3.53 20.36
C LEU A 258 -1.24 4.34 20.92
N VAL A 259 -1.79 3.94 22.07
CA VAL A 259 -2.87 4.67 22.77
C VAL A 259 -2.39 6.04 23.23
N SER A 260 -1.19 6.15 23.78
CA SER A 260 -0.61 7.44 24.23
C SER A 260 -0.40 8.44 23.07
N ARG A 261 -0.47 7.96 21.82
CA ARG A 261 -0.28 8.73 20.59
C ARG A 261 -1.57 8.87 19.77
N SER A 262 -2.72 8.44 20.31
CA SER A 262 -4.05 8.52 19.68
C SER A 262 -4.18 7.77 18.34
N LEU A 263 -3.54 6.60 18.24
CA LEU A 263 -3.51 5.77 17.01
C LEU A 263 -4.25 4.42 17.13
N LEU A 264 -4.79 4.13 18.30
CA LEU A 264 -5.72 3.03 18.61
C LEU A 264 -6.93 3.58 19.36
#